data_AF-A0A2R6B116-F1
#
_entry.id   AF-A0A2R6B116-F1
#
_cell.length_a   1.000
_cell.length_b   1.000
_cell.length_c   1.000
_cell.angle_alpha   90.00
_cell.angle_beta   90.00
_cell.angle_gamma   90.00
#
_symmetry.space_group_name_H-M   'P 1'
#
loop_
_entity.id
_entity.type
_entity.pdbx_description
1 polymer ?
#
loop_
_entity_poly.entity_id
_entity_poly.type
_entity_poly.pdbx_seq_one_letter_code
_entity_poly.pdbx_strand_id
1 'polypeptide(L)'
;WVRDRNLWSKQEDIFRMFIDLADRLKQPLVVHSRSAGRACIEILNSSGFNSVLMHAYDGSVGDALMAAKKGFLFSIPPLLLYCRRTPRL
;
A
#
# COMPACT_ATOMS: atom_id res chain seq x y z
N TRP A 1 10.66 -3.60 -8.02
CA TRP A 1 11.06 -2.23 -7.63
C TRP A 1 11.69 -1.54 -8.81
N VAL A 2 10.94 -0.64 -9.45
CA VAL A 2 11.46 0.09 -10.61
C VAL A 2 12.18 1.34 -10.12
N ARG A 3 13.48 1.43 -10.43
CA ARG A 3 14.32 2.57 -10.03
C ARG A 3 14.17 3.79 -10.95
N ASP A 4 13.77 3.54 -12.20
CA ASP A 4 13.50 4.61 -13.15
C ASP A 4 12.18 5.30 -12.81
N ARG A 5 12.26 6.60 -12.50
CA ARG A 5 11.11 7.43 -12.15
C ARG A 5 10.15 7.62 -13.33
N ASN A 6 10.64 7.54 -14.56
CA ASN A 6 9.80 7.69 -15.75
C ASN A 6 8.79 6.53 -15.88
N LEU A 7 9.06 5.40 -15.23
CA LEU A 7 8.18 4.23 -15.21
C LEU A 7 7.24 4.20 -14.00
N TRP A 8 7.27 5.20 -13.13
CA TRP A 8 6.39 5.26 -11.96
C TRP A 8 4.95 5.55 -12.34
N SER A 9 4.72 6.44 -13.32
CA SER A 9 3.38 6.67 -13.89
C SER A 9 2.76 5.37 -14.37
N LYS A 10 3.53 4.56 -15.11
CA LYS A 10 3.07 3.25 -15.59
C LYS A 10 2.74 2.28 -14.45
N GLN A 11 3.47 2.31 -13.34
CA GLN A 11 3.13 1.50 -12.16
C GLN A 11 1.82 1.98 -11.52
N GLU A 12 1.60 3.29 -11.41
CA GLU A 12 0.36 3.85 -10.89
C GLU A 12 -0.84 3.52 -11.79
N ASP A 13 -0.68 3.63 -13.11
CA ASP A 13 -1.73 3.30 -14.09
C ASP A 13 -2.14 1.82 -13.98
N ILE A 14 -1.16 0.93 -13.93
CA ILE A 14 -1.40 -0.51 -13.73
C ILE A 14 -2.05 -0.73 -12.37
N PHE A 15 -1.58 -0.08 -11.31
CA PHE A 15 -2.15 -0.23 -9.98
C PHE A 15 -3.62 0.19 -9.93
N ARG A 16 -3.98 1.33 -10.54
CA ARG A 16 -5.37 1.80 -10.67
C ARG A 16 -6.24 0.83 -11.46
N MET A 17 -5.71 0.27 -12.55
CA MET A 17 -6.39 -0.76 -13.33
C MET A 17 -6.69 -2.02 -12.48
N PHE A 18 -5.74 -2.45 -11.63
CA PHE A 18 -5.96 -3.59 -10.73
C PHE A 18 -6.95 -3.28 -9.61
N ILE A 19 -7.01 -2.05 -9.11
CA ILE A 19 -8.02 -1.61 -8.14
C ILE A 19 -9.43 -1.70 -8.75
N ASP A 20 -9.60 -1.15 -9.95
CA ASP A 20 -10.85 -1.22 -10.69
C ASP A 20 -11.26 -2.67 -11.00
N LEU A 21 -10.30 -3.51 -11.40
CA LEU A 21 -10.54 -4.94 -11.59
C LEU A 21 -10.99 -5.63 -10.29
N ALA A 22 -10.32 -5.38 -9.17
CA ALA A 22 -10.65 -5.99 -7.89
C ALA A 22 -12.05 -5.57 -7.41
N ASP A 23 -12.43 -4.30 -7.61
CA ASP A 23 -13.78 -3.83 -7.28
C ASP A 23 -14.86 -4.52 -8.13
N ARG A 24 -14.64 -4.63 -9.45
CA ARG A 24 -15.57 -5.37 -10.33
C ARG A 24 -15.73 -6.84 -9.92
N LEU A 25 -14.63 -7.47 -9.51
CA LEU A 25 -14.62 -8.88 -9.09
C LEU A 25 -15.03 -9.09 -7.62
N LYS A 26 -15.22 -8.01 -6.87
CA LYS A 26 -15.48 -8.02 -5.42
C LYS A 26 -14.45 -8.85 -4.65
N GLN A 27 -13.18 -8.73 -5.03
CA GLN A 27 -12.05 -9.40 -4.39
C GLN A 27 -11.20 -8.40 -3.59
N PRO A 28 -10.61 -8.81 -2.46
CA PRO A 28 -9.66 -7.97 -1.73
C PRO A 28 -8.34 -7.82 -2.50
N LEU A 29 -7.59 -6.75 -2.19
CA LEU A 29 -6.24 -6.56 -2.70
C LEU A 29 -5.17 -6.86 -1.65
N VAL A 30 -4.13 -7.58 -2.07
CA VAL A 30 -2.87 -7.67 -1.32
C VAL A 30 -1.86 -6.75 -2.01
N VAL A 31 -1.48 -5.66 -1.35
CA VAL A 31 -0.69 -4.58 -1.93
C VAL A 31 0.72 -4.60 -1.38
N HIS A 32 1.71 -4.70 -2.26
CA HIS A 32 3.11 -4.47 -1.91
C HIS A 32 3.45 -2.99 -2.13
N SER A 33 3.80 -2.28 -1.07
CA SER A 33 3.97 -0.82 -1.08
C SER A 33 5.32 -0.36 -0.55
N ARG A 34 6.35 -1.21 -0.63
CA ARG A 34 7.70 -0.90 -0.14
C ARG A 34 8.09 0.48 -0.66
N SER A 35 8.53 1.36 0.26
CA SER A 35 8.87 2.80 0.07
C SER A 35 7.92 3.64 -0.81
N ALA A 36 6.67 3.21 -0.95
CA ALA A 36 5.59 3.90 -1.64
C ALA A 36 4.27 3.85 -0.82
N GLY A 37 4.34 3.51 0.47
CA GLY A 37 3.19 3.26 1.35
C GLY A 37 2.14 4.38 1.31
N ARG A 38 2.56 5.63 1.51
CA ARG A 38 1.65 6.79 1.49
C ARG A 38 0.98 6.99 0.13
N ALA A 39 1.74 6.92 -0.96
CA ALA A 39 1.21 7.08 -2.31
C ALA A 39 0.17 5.98 -2.63
N CYS A 40 0.45 4.72 -2.28
CA CYS A 40 -0.51 3.63 -2.44
C CYS A 40 -1.79 3.87 -1.62
N ILE A 41 -1.66 4.30 -0.36
CA ILE A 41 -2.81 4.62 0.51
C ILE A 41 -3.65 5.77 -0.07
N GLU A 42 -3.02 6.82 -0.59
CA GLU A 42 -3.70 7.95 -1.22
C GLU A 42 -4.46 7.52 -2.48
N ILE A 43 -3.86 6.69 -3.34
CA ILE A 43 -4.51 6.13 -4.53
C ILE A 43 -5.73 5.30 -4.16
N LEU A 44 -5.59 4.35 -3.22
CA LEU A 44 -6.69 3.49 -2.77
C LEU A 44 -7.83 4.27 -2.09
N ASN A 45 -7.49 5.29 -1.30
CA ASN A 45 -8.48 6.19 -0.73
C ASN A 45 -9.22 6.98 -1.81
N SER A 46 -8.51 7.49 -2.81
CA SER A 46 -9.10 8.26 -3.91
C SER A 46 -10.06 7.43 -4.76
N SER A 47 -9.83 6.11 -4.86
CA SER A 47 -10.72 5.19 -5.57
C SER A 47 -11.88 4.68 -4.71
N GLY A 48 -11.92 5.03 -3.41
CA GLY A 48 -12.92 4.52 -2.47
C GLY A 48 -12.78 3.02 -2.14
N PHE A 49 -11.66 2.40 -2.50
CA PHE A 49 -11.46 0.96 -2.34
C PHE A 49 -10.75 0.66 -1.01
N ASN A 50 -11.41 -0.05 -0.11
CA ASN A 50 -10.96 -0.25 1.28
C ASN A 50 -10.68 -1.71 1.66
N SER A 51 -11.07 -2.69 0.84
CA SER A 51 -10.80 -4.11 1.07
C SER A 51 -9.35 -4.46 0.72
N VAL A 52 -8.42 -4.02 1.57
CA VAL A 52 -6.97 -4.02 1.27
C VAL A 52 -6.17 -4.60 2.43
N LEU A 53 -5.22 -5.48 2.10
CA LEU A 53 -4.10 -5.85 2.94
C LEU A 53 -2.81 -5.19 2.41
N MET A 54 -2.28 -4.22 3.15
CA MET A 54 -0.96 -3.63 2.91
C MET A 54 0.11 -4.62 3.40
N HIS A 55 0.63 -5.41 2.47
CA HIS A 55 1.58 -6.48 2.75
C HIS A 55 2.98 -5.94 3.03
N ALA A 56 3.59 -6.46 4.09
CA ALA A 56 4.96 -6.17 4.50
C ALA A 56 5.21 -4.66 4.59
N TYR A 57 4.29 -3.95 5.25
CA TYR A 57 4.27 -2.49 5.27
C TYR A 57 5.50 -1.94 6.00
N ASP A 58 6.21 -1.00 5.36
CA ASP A 58 7.43 -0.37 5.85
C ASP A 58 7.33 1.17 5.92
N GLY A 59 6.12 1.71 5.75
CA GLY A 59 5.84 3.15 5.76
C GLY A 59 5.66 3.72 7.17
N SER A 60 5.15 4.95 7.25
CA SER A 60 4.96 5.62 8.54
C SER A 60 3.81 5.00 9.36
N VAL A 61 3.96 5.00 10.68
CA VAL A 61 2.94 4.59 11.65
C VAL A 61 1.68 5.43 11.52
N GLY A 62 1.83 6.75 11.36
CA GLY A 62 0.72 7.67 11.22
C GLY A 62 -0.16 7.36 10.02
N ASP A 63 0.45 7.13 8.85
CA ASP A 63 -0.28 6.76 7.63
C ASP A 63 -1.00 5.41 7.81
N ALA A 64 -0.34 4.43 8.43
CA ALA A 64 -0.94 3.13 8.71
C ALA A 64 -2.17 3.25 9.64
N LEU A 65 -2.05 4.01 10.73
CA LEU A 65 -3.17 4.23 11.66
C LEU A 65 -4.35 4.95 10.99
N MET A 66 -4.08 5.95 10.15
CA MET A 66 -5.13 6.65 9.41
C MET A 66 -5.85 5.72 8.42
N ALA A 67 -5.11 4.88 7.69
CA ALA A 67 -5.68 3.92 6.75
C ALA A 67 -6.38 2.75 7.46
N ALA A 68 -5.87 2.29 8.60
CA ALA A 68 -6.50 1.23 9.40
C ALA A 68 -7.88 1.65 9.91
N LYS A 69 -8.06 2.92 10.30
CA LYS A 69 -9.38 3.49 10.65
C LYS A 69 -10.39 3.43 9.50
N LYS A 70 -9.94 3.28 8.27
CA LYS A 70 -10.77 3.14 7.06
C LYS A 70 -10.98 1.68 6.63
N GLY A 71 -10.52 0.71 7.42
CA GLY A 71 -10.71 -0.72 7.18
C GLY A 71 -9.53 -1.45 6.54
N PHE A 72 -8.40 -0.78 6.32
CA PHE A 72 -7.22 -1.40 5.74
C PHE A 72 -6.56 -2.34 6.76
N LEU A 73 -6.10 -3.50 6.31
CA LEU A 73 -5.28 -4.42 7.08
C LEU A 73 -3.80 -4.21 6.75
N PHE A 74 -2.92 -4.51 7.71
CA PHE A 74 -1.48 -4.38 7.55
C PHE A 74 -0.79 -5.64 8.04
N SER A 75 0.16 -6.17 7.27
CA SER A 75 1.08 -7.19 7.76
C SER A 75 2.45 -6.58 8.03
N ILE A 76 2.99 -6.84 9.23
CA ILE A 76 4.25 -6.29 9.72
C ILE A 76 5.34 -7.34 9.55
N PRO A 77 6.34 -7.13 8.69
CA PRO A 77 7.38 -8.12 8.46
C PRO A 77 8.38 -8.14 9.62
N PRO A 78 9.00 -9.30 9.95
CA PRO A 78 10.01 -9.40 11.01
C PRO A 78 11.19 -8.43 10.83
N LEU A 79 11.47 -8.00 9.59
CA LEU A 79 12.53 -7.05 9.28
C LEU A 79 12.41 -5.72 10.04
N LEU A 80 11.18 -5.25 10.33
CA LEU A 80 10.95 -4.04 11.12
C LEU A 80 11.48 -4.16 12.57
N LEU A 81 11.57 -5.38 13.10
CA LEU A 81 12.07 -5.63 14.45
C LEU A 81 13.60 -5.53 14.52
N TYR A 82 14.30 -5.78 13.41
CA TYR A 82 15.75 -5.87 13.37
C TYR A 82 16.42 -4.63 12.74
N CYS A 83 15.79 -4.00 11.75
CA CYS A 83 16.39 -2.91 11.01
C CYS A 83 16.13 -1.54 11.66
N ARG A 84 17.18 -0.92 12.23
CA ARG A 84 17.13 0.42 12.86
C ARG A 84 16.73 1.57 11.91
N ARG A 85 16.75 1.35 10.59
CA ARG A 85 16.45 2.37 9.56
C ARG A 85 14.97 2.52 9.27
N THR A 86 14.13 1.62 9.79
CA THR A 86 12.68 1.63 9.58
C THR A 86 11.99 2.11 10.86
N PRO A 87 11.02 3.04 10.79
CA PRO A 87 10.28 3.48 11.98
C PRO A 87 9.65 2.27 12.66
N ARG A 88 9.87 2.13 13.97
CA ARG A 88 9.18 1.10 14.76
C ARG A 88 7.73 1.55 14.95
N LEU A 89 6.80 0.67 14.59
CA LEU A 89 5.37 0.79 14.92
C LEU A 89 5.18 0.69 16.43
#